data_AF-A0A7K7Y098-F1
#
_entry.id   AF-A0A7K7Y098-F1
#
_cell.length_a   1.000
_cell.length_b   1.000
_cell.length_c   1.000
_cell.angle_alpha   90.00
_cell.angle_beta   90.00
_cell.angle_gamma   90.00
#
_symmetry.space_group_name_H-M   'P 1'
#
loop_
_entity.id
_entity.type
_entity.pdbx_description
1 polymer ?
#
loop_
_entity_poly.entity_id
_entity_poly.type
_entity_poly.pdbx_seq_one_letter_code
_entity_poly.pdbx_strand_id
1 'polypeptide(L)'
;AAGTHRLRALHRIEKLFLQLMEVEEMQEKMSLALGEQLLHRQEQKSQKAESIYQALKIRACSNEEEAEDEFLQLLCVRKGKKLVARLLPHLTREPRENILLTITHHLPFLMKKDMLDE
;
A
#
# COMPACT_ATOMS: atom_id res chain seq x y z
N ALA A 1 -14.08 9.94 20.45
CA ALA A 1 -12.66 9.62 20.20
C ALA A 1 -12.49 8.60 19.05
N ALA A 2 -13.08 7.40 19.08
CA ALA A 2 -12.87 6.37 18.04
C ALA A 2 -13.27 6.75 16.59
N GLY A 3 -14.32 7.57 16.40
CA GLY A 3 -14.80 7.97 15.07
C GLY A 3 -13.80 8.80 14.26
N THR A 4 -12.96 9.62 14.90
CA THR A 4 -11.97 10.46 14.22
C THR A 4 -10.76 9.66 13.72
N HIS A 5 -10.38 8.58 14.43
CA HIS A 5 -9.31 7.69 14.01
C HIS A 5 -9.69 6.89 12.75
N ARG A 6 -10.90 6.30 12.73
CA ARG A 6 -11.40 5.58 11.55
C ARG A 6 -11.51 6.51 10.33
N LEU A 7 -12.03 7.72 10.51
CA LEU A 7 -12.12 8.70 9.42
C LEU A 7 -10.74 9.08 8.88
N ARG A 8 -9.74 9.28 9.75
CA ARG A 8 -8.36 9.57 9.34
C ARG A 8 -7.74 8.42 8.54
N ALA A 9 -7.95 7.17 8.97
CA ALA A 9 -7.47 5.99 8.25
C ALA A 9 -8.09 5.90 6.85
N LEU A 10 -9.42 6.09 6.75
CA LEU A 10 -10.12 6.08 5.45
C LEU A 10 -9.66 7.21 4.53
N HIS A 11 -9.49 8.42 5.05
CA HIS A 11 -8.98 9.55 4.27
C HIS A 11 -7.54 9.28 3.77
N ARG A 12 -6.69 8.66 4.60
CA ARG A 12 -5.35 8.26 4.18
C ARG A 12 -5.39 7.18 3.08
N ILE A 13 -6.25 6.17 3.22
CA ILE A 13 -6.47 5.15 2.17
C ILE A 13 -6.86 5.83 0.86
N GLU A 14 -7.81 6.78 0.89
CA GLU A 14 -8.24 7.49 -0.32
C GLU A 14 -7.08 8.21 -0.99
N LYS A 15 -6.30 8.97 -0.22
CA LYS A 15 -5.14 9.71 -0.74
C LYS A 15 -4.11 8.78 -1.39
N LEU A 16 -3.76 7.68 -0.72
CA LEU A 16 -2.80 6.71 -1.27
C LEU A 16 -3.35 6.01 -2.51
N PHE A 17 -4.67 5.76 -2.56
CA PHE A 17 -5.30 5.12 -3.71
C PHE A 17 -5.28 6.01 -4.95
N LEU A 18 -5.49 7.32 -4.79
CA LEU A 18 -5.32 8.31 -5.86
C LEU A 18 -3.88 8.27 -6.42
N GLN A 19 -2.88 8.26 -5.53
CA GLN A 19 -1.48 8.18 -5.95
C GLN A 19 -1.17 6.88 -6.70
N LEU A 20 -1.75 5.76 -6.27
CA LEU A 20 -1.61 4.47 -6.95
C LEU A 20 -2.22 4.49 -8.36
N MET A 21 -3.40 5.11 -8.53
CA MET A 21 -4.00 5.25 -9.87
C MET A 21 -3.08 6.04 -10.81
N GLU A 22 -2.38 7.06 -10.31
CA GLU A 22 -1.40 7.80 -11.10
C GLU A 22 -0.20 6.92 -11.51
N VAL A 23 0.24 5.98 -10.66
CA VAL A 23 1.30 5.00 -11.01
C VAL A 23 0.84 4.05 -12.12
N GLU A 24 -0.40 3.57 -12.04
CA GLU A 24 -0.98 2.65 -13.01
C GLU A 24 -1.23 3.35 -14.36
N GLU A 25 -1.71 4.60 -14.33
CA GLU A 25 -1.88 5.43 -15.54
C GLU A 25 -0.52 5.73 -16.19
N MET A 26 0.52 6.02 -15.40
CA MET A 26 1.88 6.18 -15.91
C MET A 26 2.33 4.92 -16.66
N GLN A 27 2.04 3.73 -16.12
CA GLN A 27 2.35 2.44 -16.74
C GLN A 27 1.60 2.22 -18.05
N GLU A 28 0.30 2.49 -18.08
CA GLU A 28 -0.51 2.38 -19.30
C GLU A 28 0.07 3.25 -20.42
N LYS A 29 0.41 4.50 -20.10
CA LYS A 29 0.98 5.44 -21.05
C LYS A 29 2.43 5.07 -21.46
N MET A 30 3.13 4.18 -20.76
CA MET A 30 4.50 3.75 -21.14
C MET A 30 4.51 3.01 -22.48
N SER A 31 3.41 2.34 -22.83
CA SER A 31 3.25 1.65 -24.12
C SER A 31 3.43 2.56 -25.34
N LEU A 32 3.28 3.88 -25.15
CA LEU A 32 3.39 4.91 -26.18
C LEU A 32 4.76 5.64 -26.16
N ALA A 33 5.63 5.36 -25.20
CA ALA A 33 6.92 6.05 -25.04
C ALA A 33 8.06 5.27 -25.72
N LEU A 34 9.06 5.97 -26.27
CA LEU A 34 10.23 5.38 -26.93
C LEU A 34 11.54 5.98 -26.42
N GLY A 35 12.62 5.17 -26.42
CA GLY A 35 13.98 5.62 -26.12
C GLY A 35 14.16 6.16 -24.70
N GLU A 36 14.88 7.27 -24.55
CA GLU A 36 15.22 7.89 -23.25
C GLU A 36 14.00 8.32 -22.44
N GLN A 37 12.90 8.71 -23.11
CA GLN A 37 11.64 9.07 -22.44
C GLN A 37 11.03 7.89 -21.68
N LEU A 38 11.26 6.66 -22.15
CA LEU A 38 10.77 5.45 -21.48
C LEU A 38 11.52 5.21 -20.17
N LEU A 39 12.85 5.35 -20.17
CA LEU A 39 13.68 5.19 -18.97
C LEU A 39 13.34 6.24 -17.91
N HIS A 40 13.24 7.51 -18.31
CA HIS A 40 12.88 8.59 -17.39
C HIS A 40 11.48 8.37 -16.77
N ARG A 41 10.50 7.96 -17.59
CA ARG A 41 9.15 7.65 -17.10
C ARG A 41 9.12 6.43 -16.18
N GLN A 42 9.90 5.40 -16.48
CA GLN A 42 10.02 4.21 -15.63
C GLN A 42 10.57 4.58 -14.25
N GLU A 43 11.58 5.45 -14.21
CA GLU A 43 12.18 5.93 -12.96
C GLU A 43 11.17 6.76 -12.15
N GLN A 44 10.48 7.72 -12.78
CA GLN A 44 9.41 8.48 -12.12
C GLN A 44 8.30 7.57 -11.56
N LYS A 45 7.88 6.57 -12.31
CA LYS A 45 6.89 5.57 -11.87
C LYS A 45 7.39 4.82 -10.63
N SER A 46 8.64 4.35 -10.65
CA SER A 46 9.25 3.61 -9.55
C SER A 46 9.37 4.47 -8.29
N GLN A 47 9.84 5.71 -8.42
CA GLN A 47 9.93 6.66 -7.30
C GLN A 47 8.57 6.94 -6.68
N LYS A 48 7.51 7.03 -7.50
CA LYS A 48 6.16 7.25 -7.01
C LYS A 48 5.60 6.02 -6.28
N ALA A 49 5.81 4.82 -6.80
CA ALA A 49 5.44 3.59 -6.10
C ALA A 49 6.17 3.46 -4.76
N GLU A 50 7.46 3.79 -4.72
CA GLU A 50 8.26 3.83 -3.50
C GLU A 50 7.71 4.85 -2.49
N SER A 51 7.30 6.04 -2.96
CA SER A 51 6.68 7.05 -2.09
C SER A 51 5.39 6.57 -1.42
N ILE A 52 4.59 5.76 -2.12
CA ILE A 52 3.38 5.14 -1.56
C ILE A 52 3.78 4.13 -0.49
N TYR A 53 4.79 3.29 -0.75
CA TYR A 53 5.30 2.33 0.24
C TYR A 53 5.80 3.02 1.51
N GLN A 54 6.63 4.06 1.40
CA GLN A 54 7.08 4.84 2.55
C GLN A 54 5.90 5.46 3.30
N ALA A 55 4.90 5.93 2.57
CA ALA A 55 3.68 6.48 3.13
C ALA A 55 2.75 5.45 3.76
N LEU A 56 2.98 4.14 3.62
CA LEU A 56 2.28 3.08 4.39
C LEU A 56 2.77 3.01 5.84
N LYS A 57 3.99 3.50 6.14
CA LYS A 57 4.61 3.49 7.48
C LYS A 57 4.59 2.10 8.13
N ILE A 58 5.03 1.10 7.37
CA ILE A 58 5.10 -0.28 7.85
C ILE A 58 6.11 -0.34 8.99
N ARG A 59 5.64 -0.68 10.19
CA ARG A 59 6.54 -0.95 11.32
C ARG A 59 7.17 -2.32 11.14
N ALA A 60 8.41 -2.48 11.62
CA ALA A 60 9.03 -3.80 11.68
C ALA A 60 8.15 -4.73 12.54
N CYS A 61 8.14 -6.02 12.23
CA CYS A 61 7.36 -7.07 12.89
C CYS A 61 7.54 -7.05 14.42
N SER A 62 6.77 -6.20 15.10
CA SER A 62 6.81 -5.99 16.54
C SER A 62 5.53 -6.56 17.14
N ASN A 63 5.63 -7.12 18.33
CA ASN A 63 4.48 -7.63 19.08
C ASN A 63 3.74 -6.48 19.82
N GLU A 64 3.88 -5.24 19.35
CA GLU A 64 3.16 -4.08 19.88
C GLU A 64 1.65 -4.19 19.58
N GLU A 65 0.86 -3.25 20.07
CA GLU A 65 -0.60 -3.26 19.91
C GLU A 65 -1.00 -3.14 18.42
N GLU A 66 -1.28 -4.29 17.78
CA GLU A 66 -1.67 -4.40 16.36
C GLU A 66 -2.89 -3.53 16.00
N ALA A 67 -3.75 -3.26 16.98
CA ALA A 67 -4.90 -2.37 16.86
C ALA A 67 -4.50 -0.89 16.65
N GLU A 68 -3.29 -0.51 17.03
CA GLU A 68 -2.75 0.84 16.88
C GLU A 68 -1.83 0.99 15.65
N ASP A 69 -1.39 -0.11 15.05
CA ASP A 69 -0.51 -0.07 13.88
C ASP A 69 -1.25 0.46 12.64
N GLU A 70 -0.77 1.57 12.09
CA GLU A 70 -1.47 2.26 10.99
C GLU A 70 -1.55 1.43 9.70
N PHE A 71 -0.57 0.54 9.45
CA PHE A 71 -0.55 -0.33 8.28
C PHE A 71 -1.53 -1.51 8.46
N LEU A 72 -1.55 -2.13 9.63
CA LEU A 72 -2.51 -3.21 9.94
C LEU A 72 -3.96 -2.67 9.95
N GLN A 73 -4.19 -1.47 10.50
CA GLN A 73 -5.50 -0.83 10.44
C GLN A 73 -5.94 -0.53 9.00
N LEU A 74 -5.00 -0.21 8.10
CA LEU A 74 -5.28 -0.05 6.68
C LEU A 74 -5.72 -1.38 6.04
N LEU A 75 -5.08 -2.49 6.40
CA LEU A 75 -5.41 -3.83 5.90
C LEU A 75 -6.73 -4.38 6.47
N CYS A 76 -7.23 -3.84 7.58
CA CYS A 76 -8.57 -4.15 8.10
C CYS A 76 -9.72 -3.59 7.24
N VAL A 77 -9.42 -2.84 6.17
CA VAL A 77 -10.44 -2.23 5.29
C VAL A 77 -10.30 -2.79 3.88
N ARG A 78 -11.42 -3.20 3.27
CA ARG A 78 -11.47 -3.72 1.88
C ARG A 78 -10.69 -2.89 0.85
N LYS A 79 -10.81 -1.56 0.87
CA LYS A 79 -10.07 -0.68 -0.06
C LYS A 79 -8.57 -0.64 0.23
N GLY A 80 -8.16 -0.73 1.51
CA GLY A 80 -6.75 -0.83 1.89
C GLY A 80 -6.10 -2.13 1.43
N LYS A 81 -6.79 -3.27 1.56
CA LYS A 81 -6.35 -4.56 1.00
C LYS A 81 -6.14 -4.47 -0.52
N LYS A 82 -7.13 -3.91 -1.24
CA LYS A 82 -7.01 -3.68 -2.70
C LYS A 82 -5.84 -2.76 -3.07
N LEU A 83 -5.61 -1.71 -2.27
CA LEU A 83 -4.48 -0.79 -2.48
C LEU A 83 -3.15 -1.53 -2.41
N VAL A 84 -2.93 -2.31 -1.34
CA VAL A 84 -1.67 -3.05 -1.15
C VAL A 84 -1.50 -4.12 -2.24
N ALA A 85 -2.56 -4.88 -2.54
CA ALA A 85 -2.53 -5.92 -3.58
C ALA A 85 -2.13 -5.35 -4.96
N ARG A 86 -2.67 -4.18 -5.32
CA ARG A 86 -2.36 -3.48 -6.58
C ARG A 86 -1.01 -2.77 -6.57
N LEU A 87 -0.50 -2.37 -5.40
CA LEU A 87 0.81 -1.75 -5.27
C LEU A 87 1.96 -2.75 -5.46
N LEU A 88 1.82 -3.99 -4.96
CA LEU A 88 2.88 -5.01 -4.95
C LEU A 88 3.62 -5.22 -6.29
N PRO A 89 2.95 -5.26 -7.46
CA PRO A 89 3.61 -5.40 -8.76
C PRO A 89 4.47 -4.19 -9.17
N HIS A 90 4.25 -3.03 -8.55
CA HIS A 90 4.96 -1.78 -8.88
C HIS A 90 6.18 -1.52 -7.99
N LEU A 91 6.35 -2.32 -6.93
CA LEU A 91 7.46 -2.19 -6.00
C LEU A 91 8.69 -3.00 -6.44
N THR A 92 9.86 -2.55 -6.01
CA THR A 92 11.09 -3.34 -6.07
C THR A 92 11.02 -4.51 -5.07
N ARG A 93 12.00 -5.40 -5.14
CA ARG A 93 11.98 -6.67 -4.39
C ARG A 93 11.88 -6.46 -2.87
N GLU A 94 12.72 -5.61 -2.30
CA GLU A 94 12.82 -5.44 -0.84
C GLU A 94 11.53 -4.87 -0.20
N PRO A 95 10.94 -3.75 -0.67
CA PRO A 95 9.65 -3.27 -0.18
C PRO A 95 8.51 -4.30 -0.29
N ARG A 96 8.51 -5.08 -1.38
CA ARG A 96 7.52 -6.13 -1.63
C ARG A 96 7.67 -7.26 -0.61
N GLU A 97 8.90 -7.73 -0.37
CA GLU A 97 9.21 -8.75 0.63
C GLU A 97 8.85 -8.25 2.04
N ASN A 98 9.15 -6.99 2.36
CA ASN A 98 8.79 -6.40 3.66
C ASN A 98 7.27 -6.41 3.89
N ILE A 99 6.47 -5.98 2.92
CA ILE A 99 5.00 -6.05 3.01
C ILE A 99 4.54 -7.49 3.28
N LEU A 100 5.05 -8.45 2.51
CA LEU A 100 4.64 -9.85 2.64
C LEU A 100 5.03 -10.43 4.00
N LEU A 101 6.22 -10.11 4.50
CA LEU A 101 6.69 -10.53 5.82
C LEU A 101 5.80 -9.96 6.93
N THR A 102 5.50 -8.66 6.90
CA THR A 102 4.62 -8.04 7.89
C THR A 102 3.21 -8.63 7.86
N ILE A 103 2.62 -8.81 6.67
CA ILE A 103 1.29 -9.44 6.53
C ILE A 103 1.31 -10.87 7.07
N THR A 104 2.34 -11.65 6.74
CA THR A 104 2.45 -13.05 7.17
C THR A 104 2.62 -13.15 8.68
N HIS A 105 3.43 -12.26 9.28
CA HIS A 105 3.64 -12.21 10.72
C HIS A 105 2.34 -11.90 11.49
N HIS A 106 1.54 -10.96 10.99
CA HIS A 106 0.27 -10.53 11.60
C HIS A 106 -0.98 -11.23 11.02
N LEU A 107 -0.81 -12.32 10.28
CA LEU A 107 -1.91 -12.99 9.58
C LEU A 107 -3.06 -13.41 10.54
N PRO A 108 -2.80 -13.96 11.76
CA PRO A 108 -3.88 -14.32 12.67
C PRO A 108 -4.75 -13.13 13.09
N PHE A 109 -4.16 -11.95 13.27
CA PHE A 109 -4.89 -10.72 13.57
C PHE A 109 -5.74 -10.27 12.39
N LEU A 110 -5.13 -10.22 11.20
CA LEU A 110 -5.80 -9.78 9.98
C LEU A 110 -6.99 -10.69 9.63
N MET A 111 -6.82 -12.01 9.73
CA MET A 111 -7.90 -12.97 9.47
C MET A 111 -9.10 -12.79 10.41
N LYS A 112 -8.86 -12.55 11.72
CA LYS A 112 -9.96 -12.28 12.67
C LYS A 112 -10.76 -11.03 12.32
N LYS A 113 -10.10 -10.03 11.72
CA LYS A 113 -10.74 -8.78 11.29
C LYS A 113 -11.46 -8.91 9.94
N ASP A 114 -11.00 -9.83 9.09
CA ASP A 114 -11.55 -10.06 7.76
C ASP A 114 -12.91 -10.78 7.78
N MET A 115 -13.20 -11.57 8.83
CA MET A 115 -14.47 -12.29 8.99
C MET A 115 -15.72 -11.40 9.05
N LEU A 116 -15.56 -10.08 9.17
CA LEU A 116 -16.65 -9.10 9.21
C LEU A 116 -16.87 -8.38 7.87
N ASP A 117 -16.00 -8.61 6.88
CA ASP A 117 -15.97 -7.95 5.58
C ASP A 117 -16.52 -8.83 4.42
N GLU A 118 -16.79 -10.12 4.67
CA GLU A 118 -17.50 -11.07 3.77
C GLU A 118 -19.02 -10.98 3.92
#